data_AF-A0A815APC2-F1
#
_entry.id   AF-A0A815APC2-F1
#
_cell.length_a   1.000
_cell.length_b   1.000
_cell.length_c   1.000
_cell.angle_alpha   90.00
_cell.angle_beta   90.00
_cell.angle_gamma   90.00
#
_symmetry.space_group_name_H-M   'P 1'
#
loop_
_entity.id
_entity.type
_entity.pdbx_description
1 polymer ?
#
loop_
_entity_poly.entity_id
_entity_poly.type
_entity_poly.pdbx_seq_one_letter_code
_entity_poly.pdbx_strand_id
1 'polypeptide(L)' 'METQNMIAADITSRLQILDTLSNDTLFGSYLNVADPNEPNWKQRFFDSQAMYDRLKSIKQVADPQGLFICKNCVGSDD' A
#
# COMPACT_ATOMS: atom_id res chain seq x y z
N MET A 1 -4.57 -3.20 -22.21
CA MET A 1 -5.15 -2.56 -21.01
C MET A 1 -6.14 -3.49 -20.31
N GLU A 2 -7.19 -3.96 -20.98
CA GLU A 2 -8.20 -4.84 -20.36
C GLU A 2 -7.61 -6.14 -19.78
N THR A 3 -6.79 -6.86 -20.55
CA THR A 3 -6.11 -8.07 -20.08
C THR A 3 -5.17 -7.81 -18.89
N GLN A 4 -4.47 -6.68 -18.86
CA GLN A 4 -3.57 -6.33 -17.75
C GLN A 4 -4.36 -6.05 -16.47
N ASN A 5 -5.50 -5.38 -16.58
CA ASN A 5 -6.39 -5.12 -15.45
C ASN A 5 -7.01 -6.43 -14.91
N MET A 6 -7.38 -7.36 -15.81
CA MET A 6 -7.84 -8.69 -15.41
C MET A 6 -6.76 -9.47 -14.66
N ILE A 7 -5.52 -9.46 -15.15
CA ILE A 7 -4.39 -10.13 -14.49
C ILE A 7 -4.13 -9.50 -13.12
N ALA A 8 -4.12 -8.16 -13.03
CA ALA A 8 -3.91 -7.48 -11.76
C ALA A 8 -5.01 -7.83 -10.75
N ALA A 9 -6.28 -7.88 -11.16
CA ALA A 9 -7.39 -8.28 -10.30
C ALA A 9 -7.31 -9.75 -9.86
N ASP A 10 -6.89 -10.66 -10.75
CA ASP A 10 -6.68 -12.08 -10.41
C ASP A 10 -5.54 -12.25 -9.40
N ILE A 11 -4.43 -11.51 -9.55
CA ILE A 11 -3.33 -11.49 -8.57
C ILE A 11 -3.84 -11.03 -7.21
N THR A 12 -4.54 -9.89 -7.15
CA THR A 12 -5.10 -9.36 -5.88
C THR A 12 -6.01 -10.36 -5.20
N SER A 13 -6.89 -11.03 -5.96
CA SER A 13 -7.78 -12.06 -5.45
C SER A 13 -7.02 -13.25 -4.86
N ARG A 14 -5.97 -13.73 -5.55
CA ARG A 14 -5.18 -14.89 -5.11
C ARG A 14 -4.36 -14.62 -3.85
N LEU A 15 -3.95 -13.37 -3.61
CA LEU A 15 -3.14 -13.02 -2.44
C LEU A 15 -3.94 -13.01 -1.12
N GLN A 16 -5.27 -13.00 -1.17
CA GLN A 16 -6.13 -13.05 0.02
C GLN A 16 -5.87 -14.28 0.92
N ILE A 17 -5.37 -15.38 0.36
CA ILE A 17 -5.00 -16.56 1.15
C ILE A 17 -3.90 -16.25 2.17
N LEU A 18 -3.02 -15.29 1.88
CA LEU A 18 -1.93 -14.92 2.77
C LEU A 18 -2.44 -14.30 4.08
N ASP A 19 -3.57 -13.58 4.01
CA ASP A 19 -4.23 -13.02 5.20
C ASP A 19 -4.72 -14.15 6.12
N THR A 20 -5.39 -15.14 5.54
CA THR A 20 -5.84 -16.34 6.26
C THR A 20 -4.66 -17.10 6.90
N LEU A 21 -3.55 -17.26 6.16
CA LEU A 21 -2.36 -17.96 6.67
C LEU A 21 -1.68 -17.19 7.82
N SER A 22 -1.91 -15.89 7.92
CA SER A 22 -1.35 -15.04 8.97
C SER A 22 -2.21 -14.88 10.21
N ASN A 23 -3.35 -15.57 10.26
CA ASN A 23 -4.34 -15.45 11.32
C ASN A 23 -4.83 -14.00 11.52
N ASP A 24 -4.92 -13.19 10.46
CA ASP A 24 -5.42 -11.79 10.46
C ASP A 24 -4.80 -10.84 11.51
N THR A 25 -3.74 -11.25 12.20
CA THR A 25 -3.20 -10.56 13.38
C THR A 25 -1.92 -9.81 13.09
N LEU A 26 -1.20 -10.20 12.03
CA LEU A 26 0.08 -9.62 11.62
C LEU A 26 0.29 -9.79 10.12
N PHE A 27 -0.26 -8.92 9.27
CA PHE A 27 0.16 -8.90 7.87
C PHE A 27 0.55 -7.51 7.41
N GLY A 28 1.86 -7.28 7.43
CA GLY A 28 2.48 -6.24 6.62
C GLY A 28 2.85 -6.83 5.26
N SER A 29 2.84 -5.98 4.24
CA SER A 29 3.29 -6.30 2.89
C SER A 29 4.57 -5.51 2.63
N TYR A 30 5.58 -6.15 2.05
CA TYR A 30 6.83 -5.46 1.76
C TYR A 30 6.64 -4.58 0.53
N LEU A 31 6.54 -3.26 0.73
CA LEU A 31 6.22 -2.24 -0.29
C LEU A 31 6.91 -2.47 -1.65
N ASN A 32 8.20 -2.83 -1.65
CA ASN A 32 8.98 -2.99 -2.88
C ASN A 32 8.62 -4.24 -3.70
N VAL A 33 7.88 -5.20 -3.13
CA VAL A 33 7.53 -6.50 -3.74
C VAL A 33 6.10 -6.90 -3.38
N ALA A 34 5.19 -5.92 -3.27
CA ALA A 34 3.79 -6.14 -2.94
C ALA A 34 2.89 -6.17 -4.19
N ASP A 35 1.61 -6.51 -3.99
CA ASP A 35 0.60 -6.33 -5.02
C ASP A 35 0.53 -4.85 -5.43
N PRO A 36 0.62 -4.52 -6.72
CA PRO A 36 0.36 -3.16 -7.19
C PRO A 36 -0.98 -2.59 -6.69
N ASN A 37 -1.98 -3.42 -6.44
CA ASN A 37 -3.31 -3.04 -5.95
C ASN A 37 -3.52 -3.41 -4.47
N GLU A 38 -2.46 -3.54 -3.69
CA GLU A 38 -2.49 -3.92 -2.27
C GLU A 38 -3.67 -3.27 -1.52
N PRO A 39 -4.65 -4.05 -1.04
CA PRO A 39 -5.73 -3.55 -0.21
C PRO A 39 -5.16 -3.02 1.11
N ASN A 40 -5.69 -1.90 1.60
CA ASN A 40 -5.23 -1.29 2.87
C ASN A 40 -3.71 -1.01 2.88
N TRP A 41 -3.13 -0.65 1.72
CA TRP A 41 -1.69 -0.44 1.52
C TRP A 41 -1.04 0.47 2.57
N LYS A 42 -1.76 1.45 3.13
CA LYS A 42 -1.22 2.33 4.18
C LYS A 42 -0.81 1.54 5.42
N GLN A 43 -1.71 0.69 5.93
CA GLN A 43 -1.44 -0.15 7.08
C GLN A 43 -0.50 -1.30 6.70
N ARG A 44 -0.72 -1.93 5.53
CA ARG A 44 0.11 -3.05 5.07
C ARG A 44 1.58 -2.65 4.90
N PHE A 45 1.87 -1.46 4.37
CA PHE A 45 3.24 -1.02 4.11
C PHE A 45 3.86 -0.24 5.26
N PHE A 46 3.05 0.48 6.04
CA PHE A 46 3.53 1.42 7.04
C PHE A 46 3.01 1.10 8.45
N ASP A 47 2.61 -0.15 8.70
CA ASP A 47 2.17 -0.70 9.99
C ASP A 47 0.79 -0.19 10.46
N SER A 48 0.72 1.06 10.92
CA SER A 48 -0.49 1.61 11.54
C SER A 48 -0.88 2.94 10.91
N GLN A 49 -2.15 3.33 11.08
CA GLN A 49 -2.60 4.66 10.63
C GLN A 49 -1.78 5.77 11.30
N ALA A 50 -1.46 5.63 12.60
CA ALA A 50 -0.64 6.59 13.32
C ALA A 50 0.78 6.72 12.75
N MET A 51 1.39 5.60 12.34
CA MET A 51 2.70 5.63 11.68
C MET A 51 2.61 6.26 10.29
N TYR A 52 1.58 5.92 9.50
CA TYR A 52 1.34 6.55 8.20
C TYR A 52 1.19 8.07 8.33
N ASP A 53 0.38 8.54 9.28
CA ASP A 53 0.15 9.97 9.52
C ASP A 53 1.44 10.68 9.94
N ARG A 54 2.27 10.01 10.76
CA ARG A 54 3.61 10.52 11.11
C ARG A 54 4.49 10.68 9.87
N LEU A 55 4.57 9.66 9.01
CA LEU A 55 5.35 9.74 7.77
C LEU A 55 4.81 10.82 6.83
N LYS A 56 3.49 10.97 6.75
CA LYS A 56 2.83 12.02 5.97
C LYS A 56 3.20 13.41 6.47
N SER A 57 3.26 13.61 7.78
CA SER A 57 3.71 14.90 8.34
C SER A 57 5.16 15.22 7.95
N ILE A 58 6.06 14.22 7.91
CA ILE A 58 7.44 14.39 7.46
C ILE A 58 7.48 14.71 5.96
N LYS A 59 6.69 13.99 5.16
CA LYS A 59 6.56 14.22 3.71
C LYS A 59 6.07 15.64 3.42
N GLN A 60 5.10 16.17 4.17
CA GLN A 60 4.61 17.54 4.02
C GLN A 60 5.69 18.60 4.30
N VAL A 61 6.64 18.33 5.20
CA VAL A 61 7.78 19.22 5.45
C VAL A 61 8.80 19.15 4.31
N ALA A 62 9.09 17.94 3.82
CA ALA A 62 10.12 17.71 2.80
C ALA A 62 9.65 18.00 1.36
N ASP A 63 8.37 17.80 1.07
CA ASP A 63 7.72 17.99 -0.22
C ASP A 63 6.34 18.64 -0.03
N PRO A 64 6.30 19.93 0.37
CA PRO A 64 5.05 20.65 0.65
C PRO A 64 4.17 20.87 -0.60
N GLN A 65 4.74 20.72 -1.79
CA GLN A 65 4.04 20.89 -3.06
C GLN A 65 3.53 19.56 -3.64
N GLY A 66 3.85 18.42 -3.00
CA GLY A 66 3.45 17.10 -3.46
C GLY A 66 4.03 16.73 -4.82
N LEU A 67 5.24 17.17 -5.15
CA LEU A 67 5.85 16.92 -6.45
C LEU A 67 6.28 15.46 -6.64
N PHE A 68 6.72 14.79 -5.57
CA PHE A 68 7.20 13.40 -5.66
C PHE A 68 6.08 12.42 -5.32
N ILE A 69 5.33 12.04 -6.36
CA ILE A 69 4.21 11.09 -6.29
C ILE A 69 4.63 9.73 -6.84
N CYS A 70 4.21 8.67 -6.16
CA CYS A 70 4.29 7.30 -6.65
C CYS A 70 3.11 6.48 -6.13
N LYS A 71 2.76 5.38 -6.80
CA LYS A 71 1.62 4.53 -6.42
C LYS A 71 1.82 3.96 -5.01
N ASN A 72 0.83 4.15 -4.14
CA ASN A 72 0.82 3.69 -2.75
C ASN A 72 2.02 4.19 -1.90
N CYS A 73 2.58 5.33 -2.28
CA CYS A 73 3.57 6.03 -1.47
C CYS A 73 2.88 6.91 -0.42
N VAL A 74 3.60 7.30 0.62
CA VAL A 74 3.07 8.22 1.64
C VAL A 74 2.59 9.52 0.99
N GLY A 75 1.30 9.83 1.18
CA GLY A 75 0.62 11.00 0.62
C GLY A 75 0.15 10.84 -0.83
N SER A 76 0.23 9.64 -1.44
CA SER A 76 -0.23 9.43 -2.83
C SER A 76 -1.76 9.45 -3.00
N ASP A 77 -2.50 9.52 -1.90
CA ASP A 77 -3.96 9.55 -1.83
C ASP A 77 -4.54 10.93 -1.51
N ASP A 78 -3.68 11.94 -1.40
CA ASP A 78 -4.06 13.34 -1.21
C ASP A 78 -4.67 13.92 -2.50
#